data_AF-A0A0B2QKL5-F1
#
_entry.id   AF-A0A0B2QKL5-F1
#
_cell.length_a   1.000
_cell.length_b   1.000
_cell.length_c   1.000
_cell.angle_alpha   90.00
_cell.angle_beta   90.00
_cell.angle_gamma   90.00
#
_symmetry.space_group_name_H-M   'P 1'
#
loop_
_entity.id
_entity.type
_entity.pdbx_description
1 polymer ?
#
loop_
_entity_poly.entity_id
_entity_poly.type
_entity_poly.pdbx_seq_one_letter_code
_entity_poly.pdbx_strand_id
1 'polypeptide(L)'
;MIWYGELVDVQHTKNNLGSLLNIRLADADLGDGEKKTKIWIILVVVVGLICLGIHIFLVWRFKRKPKGNHFGNIDIKKDLYGNIVLSDGSTMFPGIADRMSKEITALAPSSMKIKVVAPPKRKYSVWIGGSILASLSTFQQVHHLALITYE
;
A
#
# COMPACT_ATOMS: atom_id res chain seq x y z
N MET A 1 40.83 20.78 -3.37
CA MET A 1 42.17 21.36 -3.59
C MET A 1 42.50 21.11 -5.05
N ILE A 2 42.44 22.17 -5.86
CA ILE A 2 42.51 22.10 -7.32
C ILE A 2 43.95 22.47 -7.70
N TRP A 3 44.64 21.60 -8.43
CA TRP A 3 46.05 21.77 -8.78
C TRP A 3 46.21 22.58 -10.07
N TYR A 4 47.03 23.64 -10.01
CA TYR A 4 47.43 24.46 -11.15
C TYR A 4 48.95 24.31 -11.32
N GLY A 5 49.41 23.33 -12.11
CA GLY A 5 50.84 23.13 -12.39
C GLY A 5 51.13 21.87 -13.22
N GLU A 6 52.18 21.94 -14.04
CA GLU A 6 52.63 20.87 -14.94
C GLU A 6 53.32 19.74 -14.15
N LEU A 7 52.91 18.49 -14.40
CA LEU A 7 53.08 17.32 -13.53
C LEU A 7 54.37 16.52 -13.73
N VAL A 8 55.39 17.07 -14.39
CA VAL A 8 56.61 16.33 -14.75
C VAL A 8 57.82 17.24 -14.57
N ASP A 9 58.67 16.94 -13.59
CA ASP A 9 60.00 17.56 -13.47
C ASP A 9 61.07 16.55 -13.91
N VAL A 10 61.86 16.91 -14.91
CA VAL A 10 63.01 16.13 -15.41
C VAL A 10 64.27 16.83 -14.93
N GLN A 11 64.84 16.37 -13.81
CA GLN A 11 66.17 16.83 -13.41
C GLN A 11 67.24 16.26 -14.35
N HIS A 12 67.98 17.15 -15.01
CA HIS A 12 69.13 16.79 -15.83
C HIS A 12 70.38 16.72 -14.94
N THR A 13 70.70 15.53 -14.45
CA THR A 13 71.91 15.30 -13.67
C THR A 13 73.13 15.35 -14.59
N LYS A 14 74.02 16.33 -14.36
CA LYS A 14 75.39 16.33 -14.89
C LYS A 14 76.05 15.04 -14.43
N ASN A 15 76.15 14.04 -15.31
CA ASN A 15 77.12 12.94 -15.39
C ASN A 15 76.49 11.76 -16.16
N ASN A 16 76.34 11.91 -17.48
CA ASN A 16 76.20 10.91 -18.55
C ASN A 16 75.80 9.45 -18.21
N LEU A 17 74.83 9.22 -17.34
CA LEU A 17 74.34 7.87 -17.04
C LEU A 17 72.82 7.90 -16.80
N GLY A 18 72.06 8.09 -17.88
CA GLY A 18 70.61 7.86 -17.95
C GLY A 18 69.72 8.92 -17.27
N SER A 19 68.62 9.27 -17.95
CA SER A 19 67.51 10.03 -17.37
C SER A 19 66.71 9.11 -16.44
N LEU A 20 66.84 9.27 -15.13
CA LEU A 20 66.09 8.47 -14.16
C LEU A 20 64.74 9.14 -13.87
N LEU A 21 63.68 8.60 -14.49
CA LEU A 21 62.30 9.05 -14.34
C LEU A 21 61.77 8.61 -12.96
N ASN A 22 61.83 9.48 -11.95
CA ASN A 22 61.27 9.19 -10.63
C ASN A 22 59.81 9.66 -10.57
N ILE A 23 58.88 8.77 -10.89
CA ILE A 23 57.46 8.96 -10.60
C ILE A 23 57.29 8.78 -9.09
N ARG A 24 56.97 9.85 -8.34
CA ARG A 24 56.39 9.64 -7.00
C ARG A 24 55.05 8.95 -7.22
N LEU A 25 54.99 7.64 -6.96
CA LEU A 25 53.72 6.94 -6.80
C LEU A 25 52.90 7.76 -5.82
N ALA A 26 51.66 8.09 -6.20
CA ALA A 26 50.70 8.62 -5.25
C ALA A 26 50.71 7.64 -4.09
N ASP A 27 51.16 8.12 -2.93
CA ASP A 27 51.09 7.37 -1.69
C ASP A 27 49.60 7.12 -1.49
N ALA A 28 49.15 5.94 -1.89
CA ALA A 28 47.84 5.43 -1.55
C ALA A 28 47.98 5.11 -0.07
N ASP A 29 47.83 6.16 0.75
CA ASP A 29 47.84 6.09 2.20
C ASP A 29 46.58 5.34 2.66
N LEU A 30 46.55 4.04 2.36
CA LEU A 30 45.96 3.01 3.20
C LEU A 30 46.99 2.65 4.29
N GLY A 31 47.60 3.66 4.91
CA GLY A 31 48.41 3.51 6.10
C GLY A 31 47.54 3.07 7.27
N ASP A 32 47.87 1.91 7.84
CA ASP A 32 47.37 1.41 9.13
C ASP A 32 45.84 1.45 9.35
N GLY A 33 45.09 1.55 8.25
CA GLY A 33 43.65 1.59 8.20
C GLY A 33 43.06 0.23 7.82
N GLU A 34 43.88 -0.80 7.57
CA GLU A 34 43.42 -2.06 6.99
C GLU A 34 42.25 -2.68 7.78
N LYS A 35 42.34 -2.73 9.11
CA LYS A 35 41.26 -3.25 9.97
C LYS A 35 40.07 -2.29 10.04
N LYS A 36 40.31 -0.98 10.20
CA LYS A 36 39.25 0.03 10.33
C LYS A 36 38.45 0.14 9.02
N THR A 37 39.12 0.24 7.89
CA THR A 37 38.52 0.30 6.55
C THR A 37 37.77 -0.99 6.23
N LYS A 38 38.32 -2.18 6.57
CA LYS A 38 37.59 -3.46 6.45
C LYS A 38 36.32 -3.47 7.31
N ILE A 39 36.40 -3.01 8.56
CA ILE A 39 35.23 -2.90 9.46
C ILE A 39 34.18 -1.94 8.88
N TRP A 40 34.60 -0.78 8.37
CA TRP A 40 33.70 0.20 7.76
C TRP A 40 33.00 -0.37 6.50
N ILE A 41 33.71 -1.11 5.65
CA ILE A 41 33.12 -1.78 4.48
C ILE A 41 32.07 -2.81 4.92
N ILE A 42 32.39 -3.66 5.89
CA ILE A 42 31.46 -4.67 6.41
C ILE A 42 30.22 -4.00 6.99
N LEU A 43 30.37 -2.91 7.75
CA LEU A 43 29.27 -2.19 8.36
C LEU A 43 28.32 -1.61 7.31
N VAL A 44 28.86 -0.99 6.25
CA VAL A 44 28.05 -0.46 5.13
C VAL A 44 27.29 -1.57 4.40
N VAL A 45 27.94 -2.72 4.15
CA VAL A 45 27.30 -3.87 3.51
C VAL A 45 26.19 -4.45 4.37
N VAL A 46 26.43 -4.61 5.67
CA VAL A 46 25.45 -5.15 6.62
C VAL A 46 24.23 -4.23 6.74
N VAL A 47 24.44 -2.91 6.85
CA VAL A 47 23.35 -1.93 6.89
C VAL A 47 22.53 -1.96 5.58
N GLY A 48 23.19 -2.08 4.42
CA GLY A 48 22.52 -2.21 3.14
C GLY A 48 21.63 -3.45 3.05
N LEU A 49 22.11 -4.61 3.51
CA LEU A 49 21.32 -5.86 3.53
C LEU A 49 20.11 -5.76 4.46
N ILE A 50 20.25 -5.10 5.61
CA ILE A 50 19.15 -4.87 6.55
C ILE A 50 18.09 -3.95 5.90
N CYS A 51 18.50 -2.84 5.29
CA CYS A 51 17.58 -1.93 4.60
C CYS A 51 16.84 -2.61 3.44
N LEU A 52 17.53 -3.41 2.62
CA LEU A 52 16.91 -4.18 1.54
C LEU A 52 15.92 -5.23 2.08
N GLY A 53 16.29 -5.93 3.15
CA GLY A 53 15.40 -6.88 3.82
C GLY A 53 14.13 -6.22 4.35
N ILE A 54 14.25 -5.05 4.96
CA ILE A 54 13.10 -4.25 5.45
C ILE A 54 12.23 -3.80 4.28
N HIS A 55 12.82 -3.31 3.18
CA HIS A 55 12.06 -2.93 1.99
C HIS A 55 11.29 -4.10 1.38
N ILE A 56 11.94 -5.26 1.22
CA ILE A 56 11.28 -6.47 0.71
C ILE A 56 10.16 -6.91 1.67
N PHE A 57 10.41 -6.88 2.98
CA PHE A 57 9.42 -7.23 3.98
C PHE A 57 8.23 -6.27 3.98
N LEU A 58 8.46 -4.96 3.89
CA LEU A 58 7.40 -3.95 3.81
C LEU A 58 6.58 -4.10 2.52
N VAL A 59 7.24 -4.29 1.38
CA VAL A 59 6.57 -4.52 0.10
C VAL A 59 5.71 -5.79 0.16
N TRP A 60 6.24 -6.87 0.73
CA TRP A 60 5.51 -8.13 0.90
C TRP A 60 4.38 -8.03 1.92
N ARG A 61 4.59 -7.31 3.03
CA ARG A 61 3.58 -7.00 4.05
C ARG A 61 2.42 -6.23 3.44
N PHE A 62 2.70 -5.27 2.56
CA PHE A 62 1.68 -4.45 1.90
C PHE A 62 0.97 -5.21 0.77
N LYS A 63 1.67 -6.11 0.06
CA LYS A 63 1.07 -6.99 -0.96
C LYS A 63 0.32 -8.19 -0.40
N ARG A 64 0.45 -8.50 0.90
CA ARG A 64 -0.39 -9.49 1.57
C ARG A 64 -1.80 -8.96 1.80
N LYS A 65 -2.57 -8.82 0.71
CA LYS A 65 -4.04 -8.81 0.79
C LYS A 65 -4.45 -10.18 1.36
N PRO A 66 -5.15 -10.25 2.51
CA PRO A 66 -5.68 -11.51 2.99
C PRO A 66 -6.73 -11.97 1.98
N LYS A 67 -6.44 -13.04 1.22
CA LYS A 67 -7.45 -13.73 0.43
C LYS A 67 -8.36 -14.45 1.43
N GLY A 68 -9.41 -13.76 1.86
CA GLY A 68 -10.53 -14.39 2.55
C GLY A 68 -11.09 -15.49 1.65
N ASN A 69 -11.12 -16.71 2.19
CA ASN A 69 -11.99 -17.82 1.84
C ASN A 69 -13.03 -17.48 0.73
N HIS A 70 -12.70 -17.88 -0.50
CA HIS A 70 -13.43 -17.50 -1.71
C HIS A 70 -14.88 -18.01 -1.76
N PHE A 71 -15.21 -19.05 -1.00
CA PHE A 71 -16.55 -19.64 -0.96
C PHE A 71 -17.61 -18.71 -0.37
N GLY A 72 -17.34 -18.06 0.77
CA GLY A 72 -18.28 -17.11 1.35
C GLY A 72 -18.57 -15.91 0.45
N ASN A 73 -17.57 -15.45 -0.30
CA ASN A 73 -17.70 -14.29 -1.18
C ASN A 73 -18.65 -14.53 -2.37
N ILE A 74 -18.73 -15.75 -2.89
CA ILE A 74 -19.55 -16.06 -4.07
C ILE A 74 -21.03 -16.11 -3.69
N ASP A 75 -21.35 -16.73 -2.56
CA ASP A 75 -22.74 -16.86 -2.11
C ASP A 75 -23.28 -15.54 -1.54
N ILE A 76 -22.45 -14.76 -0.82
CA ILE A 76 -22.81 -13.39 -0.40
C ILE A 76 -23.08 -12.50 -1.61
N LYS A 77 -22.27 -12.59 -2.68
CA LYS A 77 -22.54 -11.84 -3.91
C LYS A 77 -23.91 -12.22 -4.47
N LYS A 78 -24.21 -13.52 -4.61
CA LYS A 78 -25.52 -13.97 -5.14
C LYS A 78 -26.68 -13.38 -4.36
N ASP A 79 -26.60 -13.40 -3.03
CA ASP A 79 -27.64 -12.85 -2.18
C ASP A 79 -27.75 -11.33 -2.29
N LEU A 80 -26.62 -10.63 -2.43
CA LEU A 80 -26.58 -9.17 -2.61
C LEU A 80 -27.23 -8.73 -3.93
N TYR A 81 -26.94 -9.41 -5.04
CA TYR A 81 -27.57 -9.09 -6.34
C TYR A 81 -29.07 -9.43 -6.36
N GLY A 82 -29.51 -10.40 -5.55
CA GLY A 82 -30.91 -10.76 -5.37
C GLY A 82 -31.70 -9.83 -4.45
N ASN A 83 -31.06 -8.92 -3.72
CA ASN A 83 -31.67 -8.08 -2.69
C ASN A 83 -31.22 -6.61 -2.78
N ILE A 84 -31.37 -5.99 -3.96
CA ILE A 84 -31.01 -4.57 -4.14
C ILE A 84 -32.22 -3.71 -3.79
N VAL A 85 -32.11 -2.90 -2.72
CA VAL A 85 -33.19 -2.02 -2.26
C VAL A 85 -32.84 -0.56 -2.51
N LEU A 86 -33.75 0.19 -3.14
CA LEU A 86 -33.61 1.63 -3.37
C LEU A 86 -34.36 2.42 -2.29
N SER A 87 -33.61 3.15 -1.46
CA SER A 87 -34.15 3.80 -0.25
C SER A 87 -33.73 5.27 -0.12
N ASP A 88 -33.94 6.08 -1.16
CA ASP A 88 -33.68 7.53 -1.04
C ASP A 88 -34.56 8.38 -1.98
N GLY A 89 -34.70 9.66 -1.66
CA GLY A 89 -35.38 10.67 -2.48
C GLY A 89 -34.75 10.82 -3.87
N SER A 90 -33.42 10.71 -3.99
CA SER A 90 -32.70 10.71 -5.27
C SER A 90 -33.07 9.53 -6.16
N THR A 91 -33.57 8.43 -5.59
CA THR A 91 -34.05 7.28 -6.35
C THR A 91 -35.51 7.43 -6.79
N MET A 92 -36.23 8.50 -6.43
CA MET A 92 -37.65 8.65 -6.78
C MET A 92 -37.91 8.96 -8.27
N PHE A 93 -36.87 9.22 -9.06
CA PHE A 93 -37.03 9.45 -10.50
C PHE A 93 -37.75 8.27 -11.19
N PRO A 94 -38.73 8.54 -12.08
CA PRO A 94 -39.43 7.48 -12.79
C PRO A 94 -38.45 6.68 -13.65
N GLY A 95 -38.58 5.36 -13.64
CA GLY A 95 -37.75 4.44 -14.43
C GLY A 95 -36.32 4.22 -13.93
N ILE A 96 -35.87 4.83 -12.82
CA ILE A 96 -34.51 4.58 -12.30
C ILE A 96 -34.33 3.13 -11.84
N ALA A 97 -35.38 2.50 -11.33
CA ALA A 97 -35.34 1.11 -10.89
C ALA A 97 -35.11 0.17 -12.09
N ASP A 98 -35.80 0.43 -13.20
CA ASP A 98 -35.67 -0.34 -14.44
C ASP A 98 -34.30 -0.11 -15.08
N ARG A 99 -33.82 1.15 -15.11
CA ARG A 99 -32.45 1.46 -15.57
C ARG A 99 -31.40 0.75 -14.73
N MET A 100 -31.51 0.82 -13.41
CA MET A 100 -30.57 0.15 -12.52
C MET A 100 -30.58 -1.37 -12.70
N SER A 101 -31.77 -1.98 -12.82
CA SER A 101 -31.90 -3.40 -13.13
C SER A 101 -31.19 -3.77 -14.43
N LYS A 102 -31.37 -2.96 -15.49
CA LYS A 102 -30.75 -3.16 -16.79
C LYS A 102 -29.21 -3.06 -16.74
N GLU A 103 -28.68 -2.01 -16.13
CA GLU A 103 -27.23 -1.80 -16.02
C GLU A 103 -26.56 -2.90 -15.20
N ILE A 104 -27.18 -3.33 -14.09
CA ILE A 104 -26.65 -4.39 -13.25
C ILE A 104 -26.72 -5.73 -13.97
N THR A 105 -27.76 -5.98 -14.76
CA THR A 105 -27.88 -7.19 -15.60
C THR A 105 -26.82 -7.23 -16.70
N ALA A 106 -26.44 -6.08 -17.27
CA ALA A 106 -25.38 -6.02 -18.26
C ALA A 106 -23.98 -6.30 -17.67
N LEU A 107 -23.77 -5.95 -16.39
CA LEU A 107 -22.47 -6.09 -15.71
C LEU A 107 -22.31 -7.43 -14.96
N ALA A 108 -23.41 -8.03 -14.50
CA ALA A 108 -23.37 -9.25 -13.71
C ALA A 108 -23.26 -10.51 -14.60
N PRO A 109 -22.62 -11.59 -14.10
CA PRO A 109 -22.62 -12.88 -14.78
C PRO A 109 -24.05 -13.42 -14.97
N SER A 110 -24.36 -14.00 -16.13
CA SER A 110 -25.69 -14.51 -16.51
C SER A 110 -26.25 -15.61 -15.61
N SER A 111 -25.43 -16.20 -14.72
CA SER A 111 -25.85 -17.19 -13.73
C SER A 111 -26.56 -16.61 -12.51
N MET A 112 -26.69 -15.28 -12.41
CA MET A 112 -27.12 -14.59 -11.20
C MET A 112 -28.51 -13.95 -11.38
N LYS A 113 -29.40 -14.21 -10.41
CA LYS A 113 -30.74 -13.59 -10.39
C LYS A 113 -30.66 -12.21 -9.77
N ILE A 114 -31.02 -11.19 -10.53
CA ILE A 114 -30.98 -9.79 -10.10
C ILE A 114 -32.41 -9.34 -9.78
N LYS A 115 -32.58 -8.72 -8.62
CA LYS A 115 -33.87 -8.18 -8.21
C LYS A 115 -33.66 -6.82 -7.54
N VAL A 116 -34.19 -5.79 -8.20
CA VAL A 116 -34.20 -4.42 -7.69
C VAL A 116 -35.59 -4.14 -7.12
N VAL A 117 -35.67 -3.85 -5.82
CA VAL A 117 -36.90 -3.53 -5.10
C VAL A 117 -36.96 -2.03 -4.88
N ALA A 118 -37.93 -1.38 -5.51
CA ALA A 118 -38.18 0.05 -5.41
C ALA A 118 -39.59 0.31 -4.85
N PRO A 119 -39.77 0.31 -3.52
CA PRO A 119 -41.10 0.49 -2.95
C PRO A 119 -41.61 1.93 -3.19
N PRO A 120 -42.92 2.14 -3.43
CA PRO A 120 -43.47 3.46 -3.75
C PRO A 120 -43.31 4.47 -2.60
N LYS A 121 -43.23 4.01 -1.35
CA LYS A 121 -42.99 4.84 -0.15
C LYS A 121 -41.51 4.92 0.27
N ARG A 122 -40.56 4.65 -0.65
CA ARG A 122 -39.12 4.59 -0.33
C ARG A 122 -38.51 5.85 0.29
N LYS A 123 -39.13 7.02 0.10
CA LYS A 123 -38.74 8.28 0.77
C LYS A 123 -38.70 8.17 2.30
N TYR A 124 -39.60 7.38 2.86
CA TYR A 124 -39.72 7.20 4.31
C TYR A 124 -39.10 5.88 4.81
N SER A 125 -38.51 5.08 3.92
CA SER A 125 -37.99 3.75 4.25
C SER A 125 -36.91 3.81 5.34
N VAL A 126 -36.08 4.85 5.32
CA VAL A 126 -35.04 5.06 6.33
C VAL A 126 -35.66 5.35 7.70
N TRP A 127 -36.70 6.19 7.75
CA TRP A 127 -37.36 6.57 8.99
C TRP A 127 -38.16 5.41 9.59
N ILE A 128 -38.87 4.66 8.75
CA ILE A 128 -39.60 3.46 9.16
C ILE A 128 -38.60 2.41 9.68
N GLY A 129 -37.50 2.16 8.97
CA GLY A 129 -36.45 1.25 9.42
C GLY A 129 -35.84 1.65 10.77
N GLY A 130 -35.57 2.94 10.97
CA GLY A 130 -35.09 3.49 12.23
C GLY A 130 -36.08 3.29 13.39
N SER A 131 -37.38 3.52 13.17
CA SER A 131 -38.41 3.31 14.21
C SER A 131 -38.55 1.85 14.63
N ILE A 132 -38.40 0.91 13.70
CA ILE A 132 -38.44 -0.53 13.97
C ILE A 132 -37.19 -0.95 14.74
N LEU A 133 -36.02 -0.46 14.31
CA LEU A 133 -34.75 -0.75 14.97
C LEU A 133 -34.72 -0.25 16.42
N ALA A 134 -35.18 0.98 16.65
CA ALA A 134 -35.26 1.57 18.00
C ALA A 134 -36.23 0.82 18.93
N SER A 135 -37.23 0.15 18.35
CA SER A 135 -38.23 -0.63 19.07
C SER A 135 -37.81 -2.10 19.30
N LEU A 136 -36.64 -2.51 18.79
CA LEU A 136 -36.15 -3.87 18.93
C LEU A 136 -35.51 -4.07 20.31
N SER A 137 -35.87 -5.15 21.02
CA SER A 137 -35.29 -5.48 22.33
C SER A 137 -33.75 -5.64 22.29
N THR A 138 -33.22 -6.11 21.16
CA THR A 138 -31.77 -6.17 20.92
C THR A 138 -31.11 -4.79 20.98
N PHE A 139 -31.78 -3.75 20.49
CA PHE A 139 -31.25 -2.37 20.54
C PHE A 139 -31.16 -1.85 21.98
N GLN A 140 -32.12 -2.23 22.84
CA GLN A 140 -32.07 -1.91 24.27
C GLN A 140 -30.86 -2.57 24.96
N GLN A 141 -30.49 -3.79 24.56
CA GLN A 141 -29.35 -4.50 25.13
C GLN A 141 -28.00 -3.86 24.76
N VAL A 142 -27.85 -3.34 23.53
CA VAL A 142 -26.65 -2.59 23.12
C VAL A 142 -26.55 -1.26 23.85
N HIS A 143 -27.67 -0.55 24.03
CA HIS A 143 -27.70 0.72 24.77
C HIS A 143 -27.38 0.54 26.26
N HIS A 144 -27.91 -0.53 26.89
CA HIS A 144 -27.59 -0.86 28.28
C HIS A 144 -26.09 -1.16 28.48
N LEU A 145 -25.45 -1.88 27.55
CA LEU A 145 -24.00 -2.14 27.57
C LEU A 145 -23.16 -0.86 27.40
N ALA A 146 -23.62 0.08 26.57
CA ALA A 146 -22.93 1.36 26.37
C ALA A 146 -22.97 2.27 27.61
N LEU A 147 -24.07 2.25 28.37
CA LEU A 147 -24.16 3.03 29.62
C LEU A 147 -23.30 2.46 30.75
N ILE A 148 -23.22 1.13 30.87
CA ILE A 148 -22.38 0.45 31.89
C ILE A 148 -20.88 0.65 31.63
N THR A 149 -20.47 0.95 30.39
CA THR A 149 -19.06 1.16 30.02
C THR A 149 -18.62 2.63 30.05
N TYR A 150 -19.57 3.56 30.25
CA TYR A 150 -19.33 5.00 30.31
C TYR A 150 -19.31 5.55 31.75
N GLU A 151 -19.68 4.75 32.74
CA GLU A 151 -19.38 4.95 34.17
C GLU A 151 -18.08 4.26 34.56
#